data_AF-A0A1X7MRD1-F1
#
_entry.id   AF-A0A1X7MRD1-F1
#
_cell.length_a   1.000
_cell.length_b   1.000
_cell.length_c   1.000
_cell.angle_alpha   90.00
_cell.angle_beta   90.00
_cell.angle_gamma   90.00
#
_symmetry.space_group_name_H-M   'P 1'
#
loop_
_entity.id
_entity.type
_entity.pdbx_description
1 polymer ?
#
loop_
_entity_poly.entity_id
_entity_poly.type
_entity_poly.pdbx_seq_one_letter_code
_entity_poly.pdbx_strand_id
1 'polypeptide(L)'
;MKNITLAIDERLLEQARSLAEKRKTSLNAMVRSLLAHEVEQADRIEWAREGMRKLIEEKQRRGESGAPFVWNRDEIYAEREDRIISRLERPPLRGFGEES
;
A
#
# COMPACT_ATOMS: atom_id res chain seq x y z
N MET A 1 -7.37 10.27 -29.93
CA MET A 1 -6.34 9.22 -29.72
C MET A 1 -5.07 9.65 -30.42
N LYS A 2 -3.90 9.52 -29.79
CA LYS A 2 -2.61 9.80 -30.42
C LYS A 2 -1.93 8.48 -30.76
N ASN A 3 -1.35 8.39 -31.96
CA ASN A 3 -0.61 7.22 -32.40
C ASN A 3 0.87 7.38 -32.03
N ILE A 4 1.49 6.28 -31.62
CA ILE A 4 2.94 6.22 -31.38
C ILE A 4 3.55 5.29 -32.42
N THR A 5 4.71 5.67 -32.97
CA THR A 5 5.51 4.82 -33.83
C THR A 5 6.66 4.26 -33.01
N LEU A 6 6.77 2.95 -32.92
CA LEU A 6 7.81 2.25 -32.14
C LEU A 6 8.59 1.33 -33.07
N ALA A 7 9.92 1.44 -33.08
CA ALA A 7 10.77 0.48 -33.74
C ALA A 7 10.96 -0.73 -32.81
N ILE A 8 10.51 -1.91 -33.23
CA ILE A 8 10.69 -3.17 -32.50
C ILE A 8 11.19 -4.26 -33.44
N ASP A 9 11.82 -5.28 -32.87
CA ASP A 9 12.20 -6.49 -33.62
C ASP A 9 10.96 -7.23 -34.15
N GLU A 10 11.04 -7.72 -35.39
CA GLU A 10 9.93 -8.39 -36.06
C GLU A 10 9.49 -9.68 -35.33
N ARG A 11 10.45 -10.45 -34.80
CA ARG A 11 10.12 -11.68 -34.05
C ARG A 11 9.39 -11.33 -32.76
N LEU A 12 9.80 -10.25 -32.10
CA LEU A 12 9.11 -9.76 -30.90
C LEU A 12 7.70 -9.27 -31.24
N LEU A 13 7.50 -8.60 -32.38
CA LEU A 13 6.17 -8.16 -32.83
C LEU A 13 5.21 -9.34 -32.98
N GLU A 14 5.67 -10.40 -33.64
CA GLU A 14 4.86 -11.59 -33.88
C GLU A 14 4.52 -12.33 -32.58
N GLN A 15 5.51 -12.49 -31.69
CA GLN A 15 5.29 -13.06 -30.36
C GLN A 15 4.29 -12.23 -29.53
N ALA A 16 4.41 -10.91 -29.56
CA ALA A 16 3.53 -10.01 -28.81
C ALA A 16 2.09 -10.04 -29.35
N ARG A 17 1.91 -10.17 -30.68
CA ARG A 17 0.59 -10.36 -31.30
C ARG A 17 -0.03 -11.71 -30.90
N SER A 18 0.73 -12.80 -30.98
CA SER A 18 0.26 -14.12 -30.54
C SER A 18 -0.13 -14.12 -29.06
N LEU A 19 0.62 -13.41 -28.21
CA LEU A 19 0.29 -13.24 -26.80
C LEU A 19 -1.00 -12.44 -26.60
N ALA A 20 -1.19 -11.36 -27.36
CA ALA A 20 -2.38 -10.53 -27.30
C ALA A 20 -3.62 -11.35 -27.69
N GLU A 21 -3.55 -12.16 -28.75
CA GLU A 21 -4.62 -13.06 -29.17
C GLU A 21 -4.97 -14.08 -28.08
N LYS A 22 -3.97 -14.73 -27.47
CA LYS A 22 -4.18 -15.67 -26.36
C LYS A 22 -4.88 -15.02 -25.17
N ARG A 23 -4.60 -13.74 -24.91
CA ARG A 23 -5.21 -12.94 -23.85
C ARG A 23 -6.51 -12.24 -24.27
N LYS A 24 -7.03 -12.50 -25.49
CA LYS A 24 -8.22 -11.85 -26.08
C LYS A 24 -8.15 -10.32 -26.02
N THR A 25 -6.96 -9.77 -26.23
CA THR A 25 -6.71 -8.32 -26.22
C THR A 25 -5.94 -7.90 -27.48
N SER A 26 -5.61 -6.61 -27.60
CA SER A 26 -4.79 -6.09 -28.69
C SER A 26 -3.41 -5.68 -28.19
N LEU A 27 -2.41 -5.69 -29.09
CA LEU A 27 -1.08 -5.18 -28.79
C LEU A 27 -1.13 -3.73 -28.28
N ASN A 28 -1.96 -2.88 -28.89
CA ASN A 28 -2.13 -1.49 -28.47
C ASN A 28 -2.72 -1.39 -27.05
N ALA A 29 -3.67 -2.25 -26.71
CA ALA A 29 -4.21 -2.30 -25.35
C ALA A 29 -3.15 -2.77 -24.33
N MET A 30 -2.33 -3.75 -24.69
CA MET A 30 -1.21 -4.20 -23.84
C MET A 30 -0.18 -3.07 -23.62
N VAL A 31 0.25 -2.39 -24.68
CA VAL A 31 1.19 -1.27 -24.58
C VAL A 31 0.61 -0.15 -23.73
N ARG A 32 -0.67 0.18 -23.92
CA ARG A 32 -1.36 1.18 -23.09
C ARG A 32 -1.38 0.79 -21.62
N SER A 33 -1.72 -0.45 -21.32
CA SER A 33 -1.77 -0.94 -19.94
C SER A 33 -0.39 -0.92 -19.28
N LEU A 34 0.66 -1.27 -20.03
CA LEU A 34 2.04 -1.22 -19.55
C LEU A 34 2.44 0.22 -19.23
N LEU A 35 2.22 1.15 -20.17
CA LEU A 35 2.57 2.56 -19.96
C LEU A 35 1.77 3.19 -18.81
N ALA A 36 0.48 2.88 -18.69
CA ALA A 36 -0.33 3.35 -17.58
C ALA A 36 0.21 2.84 -16.24
N HIS A 37 0.59 1.56 -16.17
CA HIS A 37 1.16 0.97 -14.96
C HIS A 37 2.48 1.66 -14.57
N GLU A 38 3.41 1.85 -15.51
CA GLU A 38 4.69 2.49 -15.24
C GLU A 38 4.54 3.94 -14.77
N VAL A 39 3.66 4.71 -15.40
CA VAL A 39 3.37 6.10 -14.99
C VAL A 39 2.77 6.13 -13.60
N GLU A 40 1.80 5.25 -13.30
CA GLU A 40 1.23 5.17 -11.95
C GLU A 40 2.26 4.79 -10.88
N GLN A 41 3.22 3.90 -11.19
CA GLN A 41 4.31 3.57 -10.26
C GLN A 41 5.20 4.79 -10.03
N ALA A 42 5.59 5.49 -11.10
CA ALA A 42 6.42 6.68 -11.02
C ALA A 42 5.73 7.78 -10.17
N ASP A 43 4.45 8.03 -10.43
CA ASP A 43 3.63 8.99 -9.68
C ASP A 43 3.51 8.59 -8.21
N ARG A 44 3.36 7.30 -7.89
CA ARG A 44 3.33 6.83 -6.50
C ARG A 44 4.67 7.02 -5.78
N ILE A 45 5.79 6.83 -6.48
CA ILE A 45 7.13 7.05 -5.92
C ILE A 45 7.35 8.54 -5.68
N GLU A 46 6.97 9.40 -6.63
CA GLU A 46 7.04 10.85 -6.47
C GLU A 46 6.12 11.33 -5.33
N TRP A 47 4.89 10.84 -5.28
CA TRP A 47 3.95 11.14 -4.21
C TRP A 47 4.47 10.70 -2.84
N ALA A 48 5.04 9.49 -2.73
CA ALA A 48 5.64 9.00 -1.50
C ALA A 48 6.84 9.85 -1.08
N ARG A 49 7.69 10.25 -2.04
CA ARG A 49 8.81 11.17 -1.80
C ARG A 49 8.36 12.55 -1.34
N GLU A 50 7.31 13.09 -1.95
CA GLU A 50 6.76 14.39 -1.57
C GLU A 50 6.09 14.32 -0.19
N GLY A 51 5.34 13.26 0.09
CA GLY A 51 4.75 13.00 1.41
C GLY A 51 5.81 12.90 2.51
N MET A 52 6.89 12.15 2.25
CA MET A 52 8.00 12.04 3.19
C MET A 52 8.72 13.37 3.41
N ARG A 53 8.92 14.16 2.35
CA ARG A 53 9.49 15.50 2.45
C ARG A 53 8.63 16.42 3.32
N LYS A 54 7.31 16.43 3.10
CA LYS A 54 6.36 17.21 3.92
C LYS A 54 6.40 16.80 5.38
N LEU A 55 6.49 15.51 5.69
CA LEU A 55 6.61 15.03 7.07
C LEU A 55 7.92 15.46 7.73
N ILE A 56 9.04 15.43 6.99
CA ILE A 56 10.33 15.90 7.48
C ILE A 56 10.29 17.42 7.73
N GLU A 57 9.74 18.18 6.78
CA GLU A 57 9.56 19.64 6.92
C GLU A 57 8.63 19.99 8.09
N GLU A 58 7.53 19.25 8.28
CA GLU A 58 6.62 19.44 9.41
C GLU A 58 7.33 19.15 10.74
N LYS A 59 8.10 18.06 10.82
CA LYS A 59 8.91 17.73 12.00
C LYS A 59 9.91 18.85 12.30
N GLN A 60 10.63 19.34 11.28
CA GLN A 60 11.58 20.43 11.43
C GLN A 60 10.89 21.73 11.88
N ARG A 61 9.71 22.03 11.33
CA ARG A 61 8.93 23.24 11.68
C ARG A 61 8.35 23.19 13.10
N ARG A 62 7.91 22.02 13.56
CA ARG A 62 7.44 21.83 14.96
C ARG A 62 8.58 21.94 15.97
N GLY A 63 9.83 21.83 15.53
CA GLY A 63 11.01 21.81 16.40
C GLY A 63 11.04 20.61 17.33
N GLU A 64 12.19 20.32 17.93
CA GLU A 64 12.28 19.40 19.08
C GLU A 64 11.73 20.11 20.32
N SER A 65 10.41 20.25 20.38
CA SER A 65 9.75 20.84 21.53
C SER A 65 9.60 19.78 22.62
N GLY A 66 10.66 19.53 23.39
CA GLY A 66 10.63 18.67 24.57
C GLY A 66 11.85 17.77 24.74
N ALA A 67 11.95 17.10 25.90
CA ALA A 67 12.94 16.07 26.15
C ALA A 67 12.83 14.93 25.10
N PRO A 68 13.93 14.23 24.77
CA PRO A 68 13.90 13.14 23.80
C PRO A 68 12.82 12.13 24.18
N PHE A 69 11.85 11.91 23.28
CA PHE A 69 10.82 10.91 23.51
C PHE A 69 11.47 9.52 23.54
N VAL A 70 11.47 8.89 24.71
CA VAL A 70 11.96 7.53 24.89
C VAL A 70 10.85 6.58 24.47
N TRP A 71 11.09 5.81 23.42
CA TRP A 71 10.14 4.82 22.94
C TRP A 71 9.98 3.69 23.97
N ASN A 72 8.80 3.59 24.57
CA ASN A 72 8.40 2.45 25.37
C ASN A 72 7.28 1.69 24.64
N ARG A 73 7.53 0.42 24.33
CA ARG A 73 6.56 -0.45 23.65
C ARG A 73 5.28 -0.59 24.47
N ASP A 74 5.42 -0.73 25.79
CA ASP A 74 4.30 -1.05 26.67
C ASP A 74 3.32 0.14 26.77
N GLU A 75 3.83 1.37 26.75
CA GLU A 75 3.00 2.60 26.73
C GLU A 75 2.15 2.74 25.46
N ILE A 76 2.67 2.29 24.32
CA ILE A 76 1.98 2.37 23.02
C ILE A 76 0.85 1.33 22.94
N TYR A 77 1.05 0.17 23.57
CA TYR A 77 0.08 -0.91 23.58
C TYR A 77 -0.90 -0.84 24.76
N ALA A 78 -0.67 -0.02 25.78
CA ALA A 78 -1.52 0.10 26.96
C ALA A 78 -3.03 0.24 26.61
N GLU A 79 -3.39 1.19 25.74
CA GLU A 79 -4.78 1.41 25.33
C GLU A 79 -5.36 0.21 24.53
N ARG A 80 -4.51 -0.52 23.80
CA ARG A 80 -4.91 -1.70 23.03
C ARG A 80 -5.09 -2.92 23.92
N GLU A 81 -4.21 -3.11 24.90
CA GLU A 81 -4.27 -4.19 25.88
C GLU A 81 -5.51 -4.05 26.76
N ASP A 82 -5.84 -2.85 27.23
CA ASP A 82 -7.07 -2.57 27.99
C ASP A 82 -8.34 -2.96 27.20
N ARG A 83 -8.38 -2.67 25.90
CA ARG A 83 -9.49 -3.07 25.01
C ARG A 83 -9.55 -4.56 24.71
N ILE A 84 -8.44 -5.28 24.80
CA ILE A 84 -8.38 -6.73 24.57
C ILE A 84 -8.77 -7.47 25.85
N ILE A 85 -8.27 -7.02 27.00
CA ILE A 85 -8.58 -7.56 28.33
C ILE A 85 -10.08 -7.41 28.63
N SER A 86 -10.67 -6.26 28.33
CA SER A 86 -12.14 -6.02 28.47
C SER A 86 -13.02 -7.02 27.68
N ARG A 87 -12.51 -7.60 26.58
CA ARG A 87 -13.24 -8.62 25.81
C ARG A 87 -13.11 -10.02 26.39
N LEU A 88 -12.03 -10.28 27.13
CA LEU A 88 -11.73 -11.57 27.77
C LEU A 88 -12.41 -11.71 29.14
N GLU A 89 -12.76 -10.60 29.79
CA GLU A 89 -13.50 -10.58 31.05
C GLU A 89 -15.01 -10.76 30.92
N ARG A 90 -15.54 -10.94 29.70
CA ARG A 90 -16.98 -11.22 29.53
C ARG A 90 -17.31 -12.56 30.19
N PRO A 91 -18.28 -12.60 31.14
CA PRO A 91 -18.74 -13.85 31.70
C PRO A 91 -19.17 -14.80 30.58
N PRO A 92 -18.84 -16.09 30.64
CA PRO A 92 -19.26 -17.05 29.63
C PRO A 92 -20.80 -17.05 29.55
N LEU A 93 -21.37 -16.61 28.43
CA LEU A 93 -22.82 -16.54 28.22
C LEU A 93 -23.47 -17.93 28.04
N ARG A 94 -22.71 -19.03 28.18
CA ARG A 94 -23.23 -20.39 28.18
C ARG A 94 -22.24 -21.37 28.83
N GLY A 95 -22.59 -21.85 30.02
CA GLY A 95 -21.85 -22.88 30.74
C GLY A 95 -22.31 -22.96 32.19
N PHE A 96 -23.23 -23.90 32.44
CA PHE A 96 -23.60 -24.50 33.74
C PHE A 96 -23.43 -23.65 35.00
N GLY A 97 -24.55 -23.05 35.44
CA GLY A 97 -24.73 -22.81 36.87
C GLY A 97 -24.84 -24.17 37.57
N GLU A 98 -23.75 -24.62 38.17
CA GLU A 98 -23.80 -25.51 39.32
C GLU A 98 -23.48 -24.65 40.55
N GLU A 99 -24.54 -24.28 41.27
CA GLU A 99 -24.42 -23.90 42.68
C GLU A 99 -24.03 -25.15 43.48
N SER A 100 -23.02 -25.01 44.33
CA SER A 100 -22.84 -25.79 45.55
C SER A 100 -22.33 -24.87 46.64
#